data_AF-A0A118DSM9-F1
#
_entry.id   AF-A0A118DSM9-F1
#
_cell.length_a   1.000
_cell.length_b   1.000
_cell.length_c   1.000
_cell.angle_alpha   90.00
_cell.angle_beta   90.00
_cell.angle_gamma   90.00
#
_symmetry.space_group_name_H-M   'P 1'
#
loop_
_entity.id
_entity.type
_entity.pdbx_description
1 polymer ?
#
loop_
_entity_poly.entity_id
_entity_poly.type
_entity_poly.pdbx_seq_one_letter_code
_entity_poly.pdbx_strand_id
1 'polypeptide(L)'
;MKTKTIVAGSVAIALSMLVSTQAAWAQSKTRAEVKQELVQAQHEGIVPAGKNDYPPSNALVKRNQATHAVSVHGGKPSATLDEHDKQAAGR
;
A
#
# COMPACT_ATOMS: atom_id res chain seq x y z
N MET A 1 -34.54 58.66 7.41
CA MET A 1 -34.25 58.70 8.86
C MET A 1 -33.22 57.63 9.18
N LYS A 2 -32.11 58.06 9.77
CA LYS A 2 -31.13 57.33 10.61
C LYS A 2 -30.21 56.29 9.93
N THR A 3 -28.99 56.79 9.70
CA THR A 3 -27.73 56.13 9.37
C THR A 3 -27.20 55.23 10.49
N LYS A 4 -26.34 54.26 10.13
CA LYS A 4 -25.19 53.88 10.97
C LYS A 4 -24.05 53.34 10.11
N THR A 5 -22.94 54.06 10.18
CA THR A 5 -21.61 53.75 9.62
C THR A 5 -20.70 53.39 10.79
N ILE A 6 -19.95 52.28 10.75
CA ILE A 6 -18.60 52.06 11.33
C ILE A 6 -18.02 50.83 10.56
N VAL A 7 -17.15 50.96 9.55
CA VAL A 7 -15.67 51.02 9.56
C VAL A 7 -15.00 49.99 10.48
N ALA A 8 -14.14 49.14 9.92
CA ALA A 8 -12.76 48.88 10.38
C ALA A 8 -12.31 47.43 10.15
N GLY A 9 -11.16 47.31 9.47
CA GLY A 9 -10.24 46.18 9.54
C GLY A 9 -10.53 45.04 8.57
N SER A 10 -9.58 44.47 7.84
CA SER A 10 -8.14 44.65 7.75
C SER A 10 -7.70 43.94 6.48
N VAL A 11 -6.79 44.59 5.75
CA VAL A 11 -5.66 44.05 4.99
C VAL A 11 -5.83 42.68 4.30
N ALA A 12 -5.72 42.76 2.97
CA ALA A 12 -5.46 41.66 2.03
C ALA A 12 -4.47 40.60 2.55
N ILE A 13 -4.80 39.33 2.31
CA ILE A 13 -4.00 38.43 1.47
C ILE A 13 -5.02 37.48 0.83
N ALA A 14 -5.18 37.58 -0.49
CA ALA A 14 -5.91 36.58 -1.25
C ALA A 14 -5.14 35.27 -1.12
N LEU A 15 -5.72 34.29 -0.40
CA LEU A 15 -5.22 32.92 -0.34
C LEU A 15 -5.53 32.23 -1.67
N SER A 16 -4.80 32.61 -2.71
CA SER A 16 -4.94 32.08 -4.06
C SER A 16 -3.76 31.17 -4.36
N MET A 17 -4.06 29.90 -4.65
CA MET A 17 -3.21 28.91 -5.34
C MET A 17 -2.06 28.35 -4.46
N LEU A 18 -1.88 27.05 -4.26
CA LEU A 18 -2.05 25.93 -5.18
C LEU A 18 -2.88 24.81 -4.52
N VAL A 19 -4.03 24.48 -5.12
CA VAL A 19 -4.43 23.07 -5.17
C VAL A 19 -3.46 22.43 -6.16
N SER A 20 -2.41 21.83 -5.63
CA SER A 20 -1.60 20.91 -6.41
C SER A 20 -2.48 19.69 -6.64
N THR A 21 -3.15 19.62 -7.79
CA THR A 21 -3.64 18.34 -8.30
C THR A 21 -2.41 17.50 -8.56
N GLN A 22 -1.97 16.75 -7.55
CA GLN A 22 -0.92 15.77 -7.73
C GLN A 22 -1.54 14.67 -8.57
N ALA A 23 -1.48 14.84 -9.90
CA ALA A 23 -1.50 13.72 -10.81
C ALA A 23 -0.40 12.80 -10.29
N ALA A 24 -0.79 11.69 -9.66
CA ALA A 24 0.13 10.67 -9.22
C ALA A 24 0.71 10.04 -10.48
N TRP A 25 1.78 10.65 -11.00
CA TRP A 25 2.65 10.00 -11.95
C TRP A 25 3.24 8.81 -11.20
N ALA A 26 2.61 7.65 -11.34
CA ALA A 26 3.08 6.43 -10.71
C ALA A 26 4.48 6.17 -11.25
N GLN A 27 5.50 6.46 -10.45
CA GLN A 27 6.88 6.17 -10.81
C GLN A 27 6.96 4.67 -11.07
N SER A 28 7.32 4.29 -12.29
CA SER A 28 7.39 2.87 -12.66
C SER A 28 8.48 2.21 -11.83
N LYS A 29 8.10 1.20 -11.05
CA LYS A 29 9.07 0.37 -10.33
C LYS A 29 10.00 -0.32 -11.32
N THR A 30 11.28 -0.36 -10.99
CA THR A 30 12.26 -1.17 -11.71
C THR A 30 11.90 -2.64 -11.57
N ARG A 31 12.37 -3.46 -12.52
CA ARG A 31 12.19 -4.92 -12.46
C ARG A 31 12.75 -5.52 -11.16
N ALA A 32 13.83 -4.95 -10.63
CA ALA A 32 14.45 -5.40 -9.38
C ALA A 32 13.51 -5.15 -8.19
N GLU A 33 12.92 -3.96 -8.11
CA GLU A 33 11.96 -3.61 -7.04
C GLU A 33 10.71 -4.47 -7.10
N VAL A 34 10.14 -4.70 -8.29
CA VAL A 34 8.96 -5.58 -8.44
C VAL A 34 9.28 -7.00 -7.98
N LYS A 35 10.47 -7.51 -8.29
CA LYS A 35 10.89 -8.83 -7.81
C LYS A 35 11.00 -8.88 -6.28
N GLN A 36 11.57 -7.85 -5.66
CA GLN A 36 11.68 -7.76 -4.20
C GLN A 36 10.29 -7.76 -3.54
N GLU A 37 9.34 -7.02 -4.09
CA GLU A 37 7.96 -7.00 -3.58
C GLU A 37 7.25 -8.34 -3.75
N LEU A 38 7.47 -9.03 -4.87
CA LEU A 38 6.91 -10.36 -5.08
C LEU A 38 7.50 -11.40 -4.12
N VAL A 39 8.78 -11.29 -3.78
CA VAL A 39 9.41 -12.13 -2.76
C VAL A 39 8.79 -11.84 -1.40
N GLN A 40 8.63 -10.56 -1.04
CA GLN A 40 7.99 -10.16 0.21
C GLN A 40 6.54 -10.64 0.31
N ALA A 41 5.75 -10.51 -0.76
CA ALA A 41 4.37 -10.98 -0.79
C ALA A 41 4.26 -12.51 -0.65
N GLN A 42 5.23 -13.26 -1.19
CA GLN A 42 5.30 -14.71 -1.03
C GLN A 42 5.64 -15.08 0.41
N HIS A 43 6.64 -14.43 1.01
CA HIS A 43 7.00 -14.58 2.43
C HIS A 43 5.79 -14.35 3.35
N GLU A 44 5.03 -13.29 3.08
CA GLU A 44 3.84 -12.96 3.85
C GLU A 44 2.68 -13.94 3.62
N GLY A 45 2.76 -14.83 2.63
CA GLY A 45 1.70 -15.78 2.31
C GLY A 45 0.43 -15.12 1.75
N ILE A 46 0.52 -13.90 1.21
CA ILE A 46 -0.64 -13.16 0.69
C ILE A 46 -0.90 -13.42 -0.81
N VAL A 47 0.03 -14.08 -1.50
CA VAL A 47 -0.13 -14.41 -2.92
C VAL A 47 -1.27 -15.42 -3.10
N PRO A 48 -2.30 -15.10 -3.91
CA PRO A 48 -3.38 -16.04 -4.18
C PRO A 48 -2.90 -17.20 -5.06
N ALA A 49 -3.22 -18.42 -4.66
CA ALA A 49 -2.89 -19.64 -5.42
C ALA A 49 -3.76 -19.83 -6.69
N GLY A 50 -4.98 -19.26 -6.70
CA GLY A 50 -5.95 -19.39 -7.78
C GLY A 50 -6.01 -18.17 -8.69
N LYS A 51 -6.46 -18.36 -9.93
CA LYS A 51 -6.53 -17.30 -10.96
C LYS A 51 -7.92 -16.66 -11.11
N ASN A 52 -8.93 -17.25 -10.49
CA ASN A 52 -10.35 -17.02 -10.79
C ASN A 52 -11.06 -16.10 -9.78
N ASP A 53 -10.37 -15.66 -8.73
CA ASP A 53 -10.97 -14.88 -7.65
C ASP A 53 -10.15 -13.59 -7.44
N TYR A 54 -10.35 -12.64 -8.36
CA TYR A 54 -9.64 -11.38 -8.38
C TYR A 54 -10.62 -10.20 -8.29
N PRO A 55 -10.47 -9.30 -7.30
CA PRO A 55 -9.47 -9.33 -6.23
C PRO A 55 -9.75 -10.43 -5.18
N PRO A 56 -8.71 -11.03 -4.57
CA PRO A 56 -8.90 -12.09 -3.57
C PRO A 56 -9.65 -11.57 -2.35
N SER A 57 -10.57 -12.36 -1.82
CA SER A 57 -11.28 -11.99 -0.58
C SER A 57 -10.33 -11.99 0.63
N ASN A 58 -10.62 -11.13 1.62
CA ASN A 58 -9.84 -11.05 2.85
C ASN A 58 -9.77 -12.40 3.59
N ALA A 59 -10.84 -13.20 3.53
CA ALA A 59 -10.87 -14.53 4.13
C ALA A 59 -9.89 -15.49 3.46
N LEU A 60 -9.77 -15.43 2.13
CA LEU A 60 -8.79 -16.22 1.38
C LEU A 60 -7.36 -15.80 1.70
N VAL A 61 -7.09 -14.48 1.75
CA VAL A 61 -5.77 -13.97 2.13
C VAL A 61 -5.39 -14.48 3.52
N LYS A 62 -6.27 -14.33 4.53
CA LYS A 62 -6.01 -14.79 5.90
C LYS A 62 -5.79 -16.30 5.99
N ARG A 63 -6.54 -17.09 5.22
CA ARG A 63 -6.35 -18.54 5.13
C ARG A 63 -4.98 -18.88 4.52
N ASN A 64 -4.58 -18.19 3.45
CA ASN A 64 -3.30 -18.42 2.80
C ASN A 64 -2.14 -18.08 3.75
N GLN A 65 -2.23 -16.95 4.47
CA GLN A 65 -1.26 -16.58 5.51
C GLN A 65 -1.14 -17.64 6.60
N ALA A 66 -2.26 -18.16 7.10
CA ALA A 66 -2.27 -19.21 8.13
C ALA A 66 -1.65 -20.51 7.59
N THR A 67 -2.00 -20.91 6.36
CA THR A 67 -1.45 -22.10 5.72
C THR A 67 0.05 -21.96 5.49
N HIS A 68 0.50 -20.78 5.06
CA HIS A 68 1.90 -20.43 4.86
C HIS A 68 2.68 -20.53 6.18
N ALA A 69 2.20 -19.86 7.23
CA ALA A 69 2.84 -19.89 8.55
C ALA A 69 2.99 -21.32 9.09
N VAL A 70 1.98 -22.17 8.94
CA VAL A 70 2.03 -23.57 9.38
C VAL A 70 3.02 -24.40 8.56
N SER A 71 2.96 -24.27 7.22
CA SER A 71 3.73 -25.12 6.32
C SER A 71 5.21 -24.75 6.25
N VAL A 72 5.52 -23.46 6.36
CA VAL A 72 6.86 -22.91 6.13
C VAL A 72 7.58 -22.59 7.44
N HIS A 73 6.85 -22.08 8.45
CA HIS A 73 7.44 -21.58 9.69
C HIS A 73 7.01 -22.38 10.94
N GLY A 74 6.37 -23.55 10.77
CA GLY A 74 5.93 -24.37 11.90
C GLY A 74 4.87 -23.70 12.78
N GLY A 75 4.05 -22.82 12.18
CA GLY A 75 2.97 -22.10 12.85
C GLY A 75 3.37 -20.76 13.47
N LYS A 76 4.63 -20.33 13.34
CA LYS A 76 5.12 -19.04 13.84
C LYS A 76 5.20 -18.02 12.70
N PRO A 77 4.78 -16.76 12.88
CA PRO A 77 5.11 -15.73 11.90
C PRO A 77 6.62 -15.46 11.94
N SER A 78 7.29 -15.50 10.78
CA SER A 78 8.66 -15.00 10.64
C SER A 78 8.61 -13.50 10.37
N ALA A 79 9.49 -12.73 11.02
CA ALA A 79 9.63 -11.30 10.79
C ALA A 79 10.69 -10.99 9.71
N THR A 80 11.44 -12.01 9.28
CA THR A 80 12.59 -11.86 8.38
C THR A 80 12.48 -12.84 7.22
N LEU A 81 12.82 -12.36 6.01
CA LEU A 81 13.03 -13.21 4.85
C LEU A 81 14.04 -14.32 5.20
N ASP A 82 13.72 -15.56 4.84
CA ASP A 82 14.56 -16.72 5.13
C ASP A 82 14.98 -17.48 3.85
N GLU A 83 15.65 -18.62 3.99
CA GLU A 83 16.14 -19.42 2.86
C GLU A 83 15.04 -19.84 1.86
N HIS A 84 13.79 -20.06 2.30
CA HIS A 84 12.71 -20.42 1.38
C HIS A 84 12.35 -19.27 0.42
N ASP A 85 12.50 -18.02 0.85
CA ASP A 85 12.22 -16.81 0.05
C ASP A 85 13.24 -16.61 -1.08
N LYS A 86 14.46 -17.12 -0.93
CA LYS A 86 15.49 -17.06 -1.97
C LYS A 86 15.10 -17.89 -3.19
N GLN A 87 14.37 -18.98 -2.98
CA GLN A 87 13.86 -19.82 -4.06
C GLN A 87 12.76 -19.10 -4.84
N ALA A 88 11.94 -18.28 -4.16
CA ALA A 88 10.95 -17.42 -4.79
C ALA A 88 11.59 -16.31 -5.65
N ALA A 89 12.77 -15.81 -5.26
CA ALA A 89 13.48 -14.75 -6.00
C ALA A 89 14.06 -15.19 -7.36
N GLY A 90 14.28 -16.50 -7.54
CA GLY A 90 14.93 -17.08 -8.73
C GLY A 90 13.98 -17.52 -9.85
N ARG A 91 12.66 -17.45 -9.66
CA ARG A 91 11.64 -17.90 -10.63
C ARG A 91 11.23 -16.82 -11.62
#